data_AF-A0A412QC11-F1
#
_entry.id   AF-A0A412QC11-F1
#
_cell.length_a   1.000
_cell.length_b   1.000
_cell.length_c   1.000
_cell.angle_alpha   90.00
_cell.angle_beta   90.00
_cell.angle_gamma   90.00
#
_symmetry.space_group_name_H-M   'P 1'
#
loop_
_entity.id
_entity.type
_entity.pdbx_description
1 polymer ?
#
loop_
_entity_poly.entity_id
_entity_poly.type
_entity_poly.pdbx_seq_one_letter_code
_entity_poly.pdbx_strand_id
1 'polypeptide(L)'
;MKIVKGKEQEYKDWYEKNSDPYGRACFTYAERWAGMMEEKIKASEDDEMKVIVDNAKQLSYEADKEGITGFMYGAAVSILSQCWEYGECLRKWHNKEYEYDGDGVTNPAVITVGLKGEQRCEKNH
;
A
#
# COMPACT_ATOMS: atom_id res chain seq x y z
N MET A 1 -14.13 2.74 3.87
CA MET A 1 -13.08 3.62 3.33
C MET A 1 -13.61 5.02 3.15
N LYS A 2 -13.12 5.96 3.97
CA LYS A 2 -13.33 7.39 3.86
C LYS A 2 -12.42 7.95 2.78
N ILE A 3 -13.02 8.36 1.66
CA ILE A 3 -12.27 8.97 0.56
C ILE A 3 -11.89 10.40 0.93
N VAL A 4 -10.68 10.84 0.55
CA VAL A 4 -10.24 12.23 0.66
C VAL A 4 -11.25 13.12 -0.07
N LYS A 5 -11.71 14.18 0.60
CA LYS A 5 -12.68 15.13 0.03
C LYS A 5 -12.17 15.68 -1.31
N GLY A 6 -12.99 15.53 -2.36
CA GLY A 6 -12.67 15.97 -3.72
C GLY A 6 -12.04 14.90 -4.61
N LYS A 7 -11.71 13.72 -4.08
CA LYS A 7 -11.18 12.57 -4.85
C LYS A 7 -12.22 11.48 -5.14
N GLU A 8 -13.48 11.68 -4.80
CA GLU A 8 -14.53 10.67 -4.92
C GLU A 8 -14.75 10.24 -6.38
N GLN A 9 -14.77 11.19 -7.31
CA GLN A 9 -14.93 10.89 -8.74
C GLN A 9 -13.67 10.23 -9.32
N GLU A 10 -12.48 10.68 -8.94
CA GLU A 10 -11.21 10.08 -9.36
C GLU A 10 -11.10 8.62 -8.91
N TYR A 11 -11.45 8.35 -7.65
CA TYR A 11 -11.51 7.00 -7.11
C TYR A 11 -12.52 6.14 -7.89
N LYS A 12 -13.72 6.67 -8.13
CA LYS A 12 -14.77 5.97 -8.87
C LYS A 12 -14.34 5.64 -10.30
N ASP A 13 -13.76 6.58 -11.02
CA ASP A 13 -13.27 6.38 -12.39
C ASP A 13 -12.14 5.33 -12.42
N TRP A 14 -11.25 5.36 -11.43
CA TRP A 14 -10.17 4.38 -11.31
C TRP A 14 -10.72 2.98 -11.00
N TYR A 15 -11.68 2.90 -10.07
CA TYR A 15 -12.38 1.66 -9.73
C TYR A 15 -13.11 1.08 -10.95
N GLU A 16 -13.83 1.90 -11.72
CA GLU A 16 -14.59 1.44 -12.90
C GLU A 16 -13.68 0.93 -14.03
N LYS A 17 -12.50 1.55 -14.22
CA LYS A 17 -11.50 1.10 -15.21
C LYS A 17 -10.87 -0.26 -14.88
N ASN A 18 -10.81 -0.64 -13.60
CA ASN A 18 -10.22 -1.91 -13.15
C ASN A 18 -11.33 -2.94 -12.88
N SER A 19 -12.04 -3.29 -13.95
CA SER A 19 -13.19 -4.20 -13.90
C SER A 19 -12.86 -5.68 -14.03
N ASP A 20 -11.63 -6.02 -14.43
CA ASP A 20 -11.17 -7.38 -14.44
C ASP A 20 -11.00 -7.92 -13.00
N PRO A 21 -11.11 -9.25 -12.78
CA PRO A 21 -11.04 -9.82 -11.43
C PRO A 21 -9.75 -9.49 -10.67
N TYR A 22 -8.62 -9.37 -11.37
CA TYR A 22 -7.32 -9.11 -10.74
C TYR A 22 -7.20 -7.67 -10.27
N GLY A 23 -7.55 -6.71 -11.14
CA GLY A 23 -7.66 -5.30 -10.78
C GLY A 23 -8.67 -5.09 -9.66
N ARG A 24 -9.87 -5.69 -9.78
CA ARG A 24 -10.93 -5.58 -8.79
C ARG A 24 -10.50 -6.08 -7.41
N ALA A 25 -9.76 -7.18 -7.34
CA ALA A 25 -9.26 -7.72 -6.08
C ALA A 25 -8.35 -6.74 -5.33
N CYS A 26 -7.56 -5.91 -6.03
CA CYS A 26 -6.74 -4.88 -5.39
C CYS A 26 -7.60 -3.83 -4.66
N PHE A 27 -8.70 -3.38 -5.29
CA PHE A 27 -9.63 -2.43 -4.68
C PHE A 27 -10.40 -3.06 -3.51
N THR A 28 -10.93 -4.27 -3.69
CA THR A 28 -11.67 -4.97 -2.63
C THR A 28 -10.81 -5.18 -1.39
N TYR A 29 -9.54 -5.59 -1.57
CA TYR A 29 -8.60 -5.72 -0.48
C TYR A 29 -8.29 -4.36 0.17
N ALA A 30 -8.01 -3.32 -0.63
CA ALA A 30 -7.74 -1.97 -0.13
C ALA A 30 -8.90 -1.42 0.73
N GLU A 31 -10.13 -1.50 0.22
CA GLU A 31 -11.33 -1.04 0.91
C GLU A 31 -11.57 -1.78 2.23
N ARG A 32 -11.35 -3.11 2.23
CA ARG A 32 -11.48 -3.95 3.42
C ARG A 32 -10.46 -3.57 4.48
N TRP A 33 -9.19 -3.45 4.09
CA TRP A 33 -8.12 -3.07 4.99
C TRP A 33 -8.33 -1.67 5.59
N ALA A 34 -8.71 -0.70 4.76
CA ALA A 34 -9.06 0.64 5.22
C ALA A 34 -10.25 0.64 6.18
N GLY A 35 -11.30 -0.13 5.88
CA GLY A 35 -12.46 -0.26 6.76
C GLY A 35 -12.10 -0.85 8.13
N MET A 36 -11.27 -1.90 8.16
CA MET A 36 -10.79 -2.48 9.42
C MET A 36 -9.94 -1.49 10.23
N MET A 37 -9.13 -0.68 9.55
CA MET A 37 -8.32 0.36 10.20
C MET A 37 -9.17 1.51 10.73
N GLU A 38 -10.19 1.94 9.99
CA GLU A 38 -11.16 2.96 10.41
C GLU A 38 -11.88 2.55 11.70
N GLU A 39 -12.25 1.28 11.84
CA GLU A 39 -12.85 0.77 13.08
C GLU A 39 -11.86 0.80 14.26
N LYS A 40 -10.58 0.50 14.04
CA LYS A 40 -9.54 0.64 15.09
C LYS A 40 -9.32 2.08 15.49
N ILE A 41 -9.27 3.00 14.52
CA ILE A 41 -9.13 4.44 14.78
C ILE A 41 -10.31 4.93 15.60
N LYS A 42 -11.53 4.57 15.22
CA LYS A 42 -12.76 4.98 15.93
C LYS A 42 -12.85 4.42 17.35
N ALA A 43 -12.30 3.22 17.59
CA ALA A 43 -12.32 2.56 18.90
C ALA A 43 -11.17 2.99 19.83
N SER A 44 -10.21 3.79 19.33
CA SER A 44 -9.04 4.21 20.08
C SER A 44 -9.15 5.67 20.55
N GLU A 45 -8.47 5.99 21.65
CA GLU A 45 -8.22 7.37 22.08
C GLU A 45 -6.84 7.89 21.61
N ASP A 46 -6.01 7.01 21.03
CA ASP A 46 -4.70 7.36 20.47
C ASP A 46 -4.81 8.16 19.16
N ASP A 47 -3.75 8.90 18.84
CA ASP A 47 -3.55 9.55 17.54
C ASP A 47 -3.64 8.55 16.37
N GLU A 48 -4.25 8.97 15.26
CA GLU A 48 -4.52 8.08 14.13
C GLU A 48 -3.24 7.48 13.54
N MET A 49 -2.13 8.22 13.53
CA MET A 49 -0.85 7.72 13.05
C MET A 49 -0.34 6.58 13.92
N LYS A 50 -0.49 6.70 15.24
CA LYS A 50 -0.10 5.63 16.19
C LYS A 50 -0.94 4.39 15.96
N VAL A 51 -2.25 4.53 15.85
CA VAL A 51 -3.16 3.40 15.60
C VAL A 51 -2.80 2.68 14.29
N ILE A 52 -2.51 3.43 13.23
CA ILE A 52 -2.10 2.87 11.94
C ILE A 52 -0.80 2.09 12.07
N VAL A 53 0.24 2.68 12.66
CA VAL A 53 1.55 2.02 12.82
C VAL A 53 1.42 0.71 13.61
N ASP A 54 0.62 0.72 14.68
CA ASP A 54 0.47 -0.44 15.57
C ASP A 54 -0.36 -1.57 14.95
N ASN A 55 -1.28 -1.27 14.00
CA ASN A 55 -2.24 -2.24 13.48
C ASN A 55 -2.06 -2.60 11.99
N ALA A 56 -1.37 -1.77 11.19
CA ALA A 56 -1.39 -1.87 9.72
C ALA A 56 -0.93 -3.23 9.20
N LYS A 57 0.13 -3.78 9.78
CA LYS A 57 0.68 -5.09 9.40
C LYS A 57 -0.32 -6.22 9.65
N GLN A 58 -0.86 -6.29 10.85
CA GLN A 58 -1.79 -7.36 11.24
C GLN A 58 -3.08 -7.28 10.44
N LEU A 59 -3.68 -6.09 10.35
CA LEU A 59 -4.94 -5.92 9.61
C LEU A 59 -4.78 -6.14 8.12
N SER A 60 -3.59 -5.90 7.56
CA SER A 60 -3.28 -6.26 6.17
C SER A 60 -3.42 -7.77 5.95
N TYR A 61 -2.84 -8.60 6.83
CA TYR A 61 -2.98 -10.05 6.74
C TYR A 61 -4.42 -10.51 6.97
N GLU A 62 -5.14 -9.90 7.90
CA GLU A 62 -6.54 -10.25 8.16
C GLU A 62 -7.47 -9.84 7.01
N ALA A 63 -7.17 -8.75 6.32
CA ALA A 63 -7.89 -8.28 5.16
C ALA A 63 -7.65 -9.17 3.93
N ASP A 64 -6.56 -9.93 3.87
CA ASP A 64 -6.31 -10.87 2.77
C ASP A 64 -7.17 -12.13 2.93
N LYS A 65 -8.29 -12.21 2.18
CA LYS A 65 -9.16 -13.40 2.14
C LYS A 65 -8.98 -14.21 0.86
N GLU A 66 -8.32 -13.64 -0.13
CA GLU A 66 -8.22 -14.15 -1.48
C GLU A 66 -6.81 -14.62 -1.85
N GLY A 67 -5.81 -14.39 -0.99
CA GLY A 67 -4.42 -14.73 -1.22
C GLY A 67 -3.76 -13.75 -2.20
N ILE A 68 -3.74 -12.45 -1.86
CA ILE A 68 -3.20 -11.42 -2.74
C ILE A 68 -1.69 -11.56 -2.94
N THR A 69 -1.20 -11.18 -4.12
CA THR A 69 0.25 -11.17 -4.39
C THR A 69 0.91 -9.91 -3.84
N GLY A 70 2.24 -9.92 -3.72
CA GLY A 70 3.01 -8.73 -3.33
C GLY A 70 2.78 -7.52 -4.25
N PHE A 71 2.53 -7.75 -5.55
CA PHE A 71 2.15 -6.69 -6.47
C PHE A 71 0.77 -6.12 -6.15
N MET A 72 -0.23 -6.98 -5.90
CA MET A 72 -1.58 -6.55 -5.54
C MET A 72 -1.59 -5.78 -4.21
N TYR A 73 -0.77 -6.21 -3.25
CA TYR A 73 -0.54 -5.45 -2.02
C TYR A 73 0.03 -4.07 -2.33
N GLY A 74 1.07 -3.97 -3.18
CA GLY A 74 1.65 -2.68 -3.56
C GLY A 74 0.65 -1.77 -4.27
N ALA A 75 -0.17 -2.33 -5.17
CA ALA A 75 -1.27 -1.61 -5.82
C ALA A 75 -2.31 -1.11 -4.81
N ALA A 76 -2.67 -1.93 -3.82
CA ALA A 76 -3.57 -1.54 -2.76
C ALA A 76 -3.01 -0.40 -1.89
N VAL A 77 -1.73 -0.46 -1.49
CA VAL A 77 -1.08 0.66 -0.78
C VAL A 77 -1.11 1.93 -1.63
N SER A 78 -0.89 1.81 -2.96
CA SER A 78 -1.00 2.94 -3.88
C SER A 78 -2.41 3.55 -3.92
N ILE A 79 -3.45 2.72 -4.03
CA ILE A 79 -4.86 3.17 -3.97
C ILE A 79 -5.12 3.91 -2.66
N LEU A 80 -4.75 3.31 -1.52
CA LEU A 80 -4.97 3.88 -0.20
C LEU A 80 -4.21 5.19 -0.03
N SER A 81 -2.93 5.25 -0.40
CA SER A 81 -2.11 6.45 -0.26
C SER A 81 -2.68 7.66 -1.00
N GLN A 82 -3.36 7.43 -2.12
CA GLN A 82 -3.87 8.50 -2.97
C GLN A 82 -5.30 8.89 -2.61
N CYS A 83 -6.16 7.94 -2.24
CA CYS A 83 -7.59 8.17 -2.14
C CYS A 83 -8.13 8.10 -0.70
N TRP A 84 -7.42 7.50 0.24
CA TRP A 84 -7.90 7.31 1.60
C TRP A 84 -7.49 8.48 2.50
N GLU A 85 -8.39 8.93 3.39
CA GLU A 85 -8.16 10.05 4.33
C GLU A 85 -6.86 9.89 5.15
N TYR A 86 -6.56 8.66 5.58
CA TYR A 86 -5.36 8.33 6.35
C TYR A 86 -4.24 7.71 5.48
N GLY A 87 -4.37 7.82 4.16
CA GLY A 87 -3.47 7.21 3.18
C GLY A 87 -2.02 7.63 3.31
N GLU A 88 -1.76 8.89 3.66
CA GLU A 88 -0.40 9.41 3.82
C GLU A 88 0.31 8.79 5.03
N CYS A 89 -0.40 8.58 6.14
CA CYS A 89 0.14 7.89 7.31
C CYS A 89 0.50 6.43 6.97
N LEU A 90 -0.38 5.76 6.23
CA LEU A 90 -0.15 4.39 5.77
C LEU A 90 1.06 4.31 4.83
N ARG A 91 1.19 5.26 3.89
CA ARG A 91 2.32 5.34 2.95
C ARG A 91 3.65 5.45 3.68
N LYS A 92 3.74 6.36 4.66
CA LYS A 92 4.95 6.54 5.47
C LYS A 92 5.31 5.29 6.27
N TRP A 93 4.31 4.68 6.92
CA TRP A 93 4.51 3.41 7.63
C TRP A 93 5.03 2.32 6.67
N HIS A 94 4.39 2.17 5.52
CA HIS A 94 4.77 1.16 4.53
C HIS A 94 6.18 1.37 3.99
N ASN A 95 6.53 2.57 3.55
CA ASN A 95 7.84 2.87 2.98
C ASN A 95 8.98 2.70 4.00
N LYS A 96 8.72 2.99 5.27
CA LYS A 96 9.68 2.79 6.35
C LYS A 96 10.08 1.33 6.54
N GLU A 97 9.18 0.37 6.28
CA GLU A 97 9.52 -1.06 6.31
C GLU A 97 10.54 -1.46 5.22
N TYR A 98 10.74 -0.61 4.20
CA TYR A 98 11.69 -0.81 3.10
C TYR A 98 12.83 0.22 3.10
N GLU A 99 13.04 0.92 4.22
CA GLU A 99 14.09 1.96 4.36
C GLU A 99 14.01 3.06 3.28
N TYR A 100 12.79 3.34 2.80
CA TYR A 100 12.52 4.37 1.79
C TYR A 100 11.77 5.55 2.42
N ASP A 101 12.14 6.78 2.04
CA ASP A 101 11.54 8.03 2.57
C ASP A 101 11.10 9.00 1.46
N GLY A 102 10.93 8.49 0.23
CA GLY A 102 10.48 9.33 -0.89
C GLY A 102 8.96 9.41 -1.02
N ASP A 103 8.50 10.22 -1.98
CA ASP A 103 7.09 10.52 -2.20
C ASP A 103 6.28 9.40 -2.88
N GLY A 104 6.95 8.36 -3.38
CA GLY A 104 6.31 7.20 -3.99
C GLY A 104 5.77 6.18 -2.97
N VAL A 105 5.18 5.10 -3.48
CA VAL A 105 4.88 3.88 -2.72
C VAL A 105 5.86 2.80 -3.18
N THR A 106 6.56 2.18 -2.25
CA THR A 106 7.47 1.07 -2.56
C THR A 106 6.68 -0.14 -3.06
N ASN A 107 7.13 -0.81 -4.12
CA ASN A 107 6.52 -2.06 -4.56
C ASN A 107 7.20 -3.24 -3.84
N PRO A 108 6.49 -4.03 -3.01
CA PRO A 108 7.06 -5.18 -2.30
C PRO A 108 7.55 -6.31 -3.20
N ALA A 109 7.20 -6.30 -4.48
CA ALA A 109 7.79 -7.21 -5.48
C ALA A 109 9.25 -6.82 -5.79
N VAL A 110 10.08 -6.76 -4.76
CA VAL A 110 11.51 -6.44 -4.84
C VAL A 110 12.26 -7.65 -5.35
N ILE A 111 12.97 -7.48 -6.47
CA ILE A 111 13.90 -8.48 -6.99
C ILE A 111 15.28 -8.15 -6.43
N THR A 112 15.69 -8.84 -5.37
CA THR A 112 17.05 -8.71 -4.83
C THR A 112 18.04 -9.38 -5.78
N VAL A 113 18.82 -8.59 -6.50
CA VAL A 113 19.95 -9.10 -7.28
C VAL A 113 21.15 -9.25 -6.32
N GLY A 114 21.50 -10.48 -5.97
CA GLY A 114 22.71 -10.73 -5.21
C GLY A 114 23.93 -10.28 -6.01
N LEU A 115 24.63 -9.23 -5.56
CA LEU A 115 25.90 -8.83 -6.14
C LEU A 115 26.94 -9.93 -5.88
N LYS A 116 27.16 -10.79 -6.88
CA LYS A 116 28.35 -11.64 -6.94
C LYS A 116 29.34 -11.01 -7.92
N GLY A 117 30.36 -10.38 -7.36
CA GLY A 117 31.66 -10.14 -8.01
C GLY A 117 31.69 -8.96 -8.99
N GLU A 118 32.51 -7.97 -8.65
CA GLU A 118 33.05 -7.01 -9.59
C GLU A 118 33.66 -7.74 -10.81
N GLN A 119 33.03 -7.63 -11.98
CA GLN A 119 33.76 -7.72 -13.24
C GLN A 119 33.98 -6.31 -13.75
N ARG A 120 35.14 -5.79 -13.37
CA ARG A 120 35.73 -4.58 -13.92
C ARG A 120 35.95 -4.81 -15.42
N CYS A 121 35.22 -4.11 -16.28
CA CYS A 121 35.59 -4.01 -17.69
C CYS A 121 36.91 -3.23 -17.76
N GLU A 122 38.03 -3.94 -17.86
CA GLU A 122 39.29 -3.33 -18.26
C GLU A 122 39.16 -2.83 -19.71
N LYS A 123 39.24 -1.50 -19.85
CA LYS A 123 39.42 -0.88 -21.16
C LYS A 123 40.86 -1.16 -21.60
N ASN A 124 41.01 -2.05 -22.57
CA ASN A 124 42.27 -2.20 -23.29
C ASN A 124 42.51 -0.93 -24.11
N HIS A 125 43.66 -0.29 -23.87
CA HIS A 125 44.23 0.80 -24.66
C HIS A 125 45.19 0.24 -25.71
#